data_AF-U2HW79-F1
#
_entry.id   AF-U2HW79-F1
#
_cell.length_a   1.000
_cell.length_b   1.000
_cell.length_c   1.000
_cell.angle_alpha   90.00
_cell.angle_beta   90.00
_cell.angle_gamma   90.00
#
_symmetry.space_group_name_H-M   'P 1'
#
loop_
_entity.id
_entity.type
_entity.pdbx_description
1 polymer ?
#
loop_
_entity_poly.entity_id
_entity_poly.type
_entity_poly.pdbx_seq_one_letter_code
_entity_poly.pdbx_strand_id
1 'polypeptide(L)'
;MTPKKDKKNLLISNFVCYFEYQSTFMSQHDLIKEIGQIRSLMERSSKFMSISGLSGILIGSYALIGAFFGYVTVYGARTDFRYRDNYITDSGIIGKLILIAAVVLLASVLTAFLMARHKARKNKQTIWNATSKGLLIATAIPLLTGGVFSMLLIYKGAYGLIASSLLIFYGLALSAASSFTFKEARWLGVMDILLGLLALAFPGYGLWFWATGFGLLHIVYGIIVHQRYEK
;
A
#
# COMPACT_ATOMS: atom_id res chain seq x y z
N MET A 1 -13.13 19.34 -71.73
CA MET A 1 -13.20 18.26 -70.72
C MET A 1 -12.56 18.74 -69.42
N THR A 2 -13.15 19.72 -68.71
CA THR A 2 -12.51 20.39 -67.55
C THR A 2 -13.42 20.92 -66.41
N PRO A 3 -14.65 20.45 -66.13
CA PRO A 3 -15.44 20.96 -64.99
C PRO A 3 -15.13 20.30 -63.62
N LYS A 4 -14.20 19.32 -63.55
CA LYS A 4 -13.97 18.51 -62.34
C LYS A 4 -12.90 19.07 -61.38
N LYS A 5 -12.04 19.99 -61.85
CA LYS A 5 -10.89 20.52 -61.08
C LYS A 5 -11.31 21.65 -60.12
N ASP A 6 -12.24 22.51 -60.53
CA ASP A 6 -12.74 23.63 -59.70
C ASP A 6 -13.57 23.19 -58.50
N LYS A 7 -14.45 22.18 -58.66
CA LYS A 7 -15.25 21.65 -57.54
C LYS A 7 -14.38 21.06 -56.43
N LYS A 8 -13.22 20.48 -56.78
CA LYS A 8 -12.31 19.89 -55.79
C LYS A 8 -11.60 20.96 -54.97
N ASN A 9 -11.18 22.06 -55.60
CA ASN A 9 -10.55 23.19 -54.91
C ASN A 9 -11.53 23.94 -53.99
N LEU A 10 -12.79 24.09 -54.41
CA LEU A 10 -13.82 24.73 -53.59
C LEU A 10 -14.17 23.90 -52.34
N LEU A 11 -14.24 22.57 -52.48
CA LEU A 11 -14.48 21.66 -51.36
C LEU A 11 -13.31 21.65 -50.37
N ILE A 12 -12.07 21.69 -50.86
CA ILE A 12 -10.88 21.78 -50.01
C ILE A 12 -10.86 23.12 -49.26
N SER A 13 -11.14 24.23 -49.94
CA SER A 13 -11.20 25.56 -49.31
C SER A 13 -12.28 25.64 -48.23
N ASN A 14 -13.48 25.13 -48.50
CA ASN A 14 -14.57 25.13 -47.52
C ASN A 14 -14.24 24.22 -46.33
N PHE A 15 -13.60 23.08 -46.56
CA PHE A 15 -13.17 22.19 -45.48
C PHE A 15 -12.11 22.84 -44.57
N VAL A 16 -11.13 23.51 -45.18
CA VAL A 16 -10.08 24.24 -44.43
C VAL A 16 -10.68 25.38 -43.62
N CYS A 17 -11.56 26.21 -44.20
CA CYS A 17 -12.24 27.28 -43.46
C CYS A 17 -13.15 26.75 -42.35
N TYR A 18 -13.85 25.63 -42.56
CA TYR A 18 -14.69 25.02 -41.52
C TYR A 18 -13.86 24.48 -40.36
N PHE A 19 -12.69 23.91 -40.65
CA PHE A 19 -11.75 23.42 -39.65
C PHE A 19 -11.10 24.57 -38.86
N GLU A 20 -10.72 25.66 -39.52
CA GLU A 20 -10.21 26.89 -38.89
C GLU A 20 -11.25 27.56 -38.00
N TYR A 21 -12.51 27.64 -38.45
CA TYR A 21 -13.61 28.16 -37.63
C TYR A 21 -13.88 27.27 -36.42
N GLN A 22 -13.94 25.95 -36.60
CA GLN A 22 -14.24 25.02 -35.51
C GLN A 22 -13.11 24.93 -34.47
N SER A 23 -11.86 25.05 -34.90
CA SER A 23 -10.70 25.11 -33.99
C SER A 23 -10.60 26.43 -33.22
N THR A 24 -11.04 27.55 -33.81
CA THR A 24 -11.10 28.85 -33.12
C THR A 24 -12.37 29.03 -32.26
N PHE A 25 -13.47 28.33 -32.57
CA PHE A 25 -14.72 28.32 -31.79
C PHE A 25 -14.77 27.25 -30.69
N MET A 26 -13.64 26.77 -30.21
CA MET A 26 -13.63 25.95 -29.00
C MET A 26 -14.02 26.85 -27.83
N SER A 27 -15.19 26.60 -27.23
CA SER A 27 -15.68 27.45 -26.15
C SER A 27 -14.72 27.39 -24.96
N GLN A 28 -14.60 28.47 -24.18
CA GLN A 28 -13.78 28.43 -22.96
C GLN A 28 -14.15 27.25 -22.04
N HIS A 29 -15.41 26.82 -22.06
CA HIS A 29 -15.88 25.65 -21.32
C HIS A 29 -15.24 24.35 -21.82
N ASP A 30 -15.13 24.17 -23.14
CA ASP A 30 -14.50 22.98 -23.75
C ASP A 30 -13.00 22.95 -23.48
N LEU A 31 -12.34 24.11 -23.49
CA LEU A 31 -10.91 24.25 -23.19
C LEU A 31 -10.59 23.90 -21.72
N ILE A 32 -11.40 24.39 -20.78
CA ILE A 32 -11.29 24.01 -19.35
C ILE A 32 -11.55 22.51 -19.16
N LYS A 33 -12.50 21.96 -19.91
CA LYS A 33 -12.84 20.53 -19.87
C LYS A 33 -11.70 19.67 -20.42
N GLU A 34 -11.09 20.04 -21.53
CA GLU A 34 -9.91 19.35 -22.08
C GLU A 34 -8.71 19.42 -21.14
N ILE A 35 -8.42 20.59 -20.55
CA ILE A 35 -7.35 20.71 -19.53
C ILE A 35 -7.65 19.81 -18.32
N GLY A 36 -8.92 19.75 -17.89
CA GLY A 36 -9.38 18.83 -16.85
C GLY A 36 -9.18 17.36 -17.23
N GLN A 37 -9.47 17.00 -18.49
CA GLN A 37 -9.26 15.65 -19.02
C GLN A 37 -7.77 15.30 -19.08
N ILE A 38 -6.91 16.18 -19.61
CA ILE A 38 -5.45 16.01 -19.62
C ILE A 38 -4.92 15.83 -18.20
N ARG A 39 -5.38 16.67 -17.26
CA ARG A 39 -5.01 16.54 -15.84
C ARG A 39 -5.44 15.19 -15.27
N SER A 40 -6.64 14.72 -15.58
CA SER A 40 -7.13 13.41 -15.12
C SER A 40 -6.35 12.24 -15.73
N LEU A 41 -5.94 12.33 -17.00
CA LEU A 41 -5.08 11.35 -17.66
C LEU A 41 -3.67 11.36 -17.05
N MET A 42 -3.14 12.54 -16.74
CA MET A 42 -1.86 12.69 -16.05
C MET A 42 -1.92 12.14 -14.62
N GLU A 43 -2.98 12.41 -13.86
CA GLU A 43 -3.16 11.87 -12.50
C GLU A 43 -3.31 10.34 -12.50
N ARG A 44 -4.04 9.77 -13.48
CA ARG A 44 -4.18 8.31 -13.62
C ARG A 44 -2.90 7.61 -14.06
N SER A 45 -2.04 8.28 -14.84
CA SER A 45 -0.73 7.74 -15.23
C SER A 45 0.35 7.98 -14.17
N SER A 46 0.16 8.96 -13.29
CA SER A 46 1.07 9.26 -12.17
C SER A 46 0.83 8.32 -10.99
N LYS A 47 1.73 7.35 -10.82
CA LYS A 47 1.81 6.54 -9.59
C LYS A 47 2.44 7.36 -8.46
N PHE A 48 2.04 7.11 -7.22
CA PHE A 48 2.65 7.72 -6.04
C PHE A 48 4.08 7.20 -5.87
N MET A 49 5.02 7.89 -6.51
CA MET A 49 6.44 7.54 -6.56
C MET A 49 7.22 7.99 -5.32
N SER A 50 6.52 8.53 -4.31
CA SER A 50 7.17 9.03 -3.09
C SER A 50 7.37 7.96 -2.02
N ILE A 51 6.88 6.72 -2.19
CA ILE A 51 7.21 5.61 -1.27
C ILE A 51 8.67 5.22 -1.47
N SER A 52 9.46 5.23 -0.40
CA SER A 52 10.87 4.85 -0.46
C SER A 52 11.07 3.36 -0.18
N GLY A 53 11.95 2.70 -0.95
CA GLY A 53 12.32 1.30 -0.72
C GLY A 53 12.99 1.10 0.65
N LEU A 54 13.77 2.07 1.10
CA LEU A 54 14.38 2.08 2.45
C LEU A 54 13.33 2.00 3.57
N SER A 55 12.14 2.57 3.36
CA SER A 55 11.06 2.49 4.36
C SER A 55 10.60 1.05 4.57
N GLY A 56 10.50 0.25 3.50
CA GLY A 56 10.15 -1.17 3.58
C GLY A 56 11.17 -2.00 4.36
N ILE A 57 12.47 -1.71 4.17
CA ILE A 57 13.55 -2.40 4.89
C ILE A 57 13.47 -2.11 6.39
N LEU A 58 13.27 -0.84 6.78
CA LEU A 58 13.15 -0.45 8.18
C LEU A 58 11.87 -0.99 8.83
N ILE A 59 10.74 -0.92 8.14
CA ILE A 59 9.47 -1.48 8.62
C ILE A 59 9.62 -2.98 8.89
N GLY A 60 10.25 -3.70 7.94
CA GLY A 60 10.50 -5.12 8.11
C GLY A 60 11.46 -5.45 9.25
N SER A 61 12.50 -4.63 9.48
CA SER A 61 13.41 -4.83 10.61
C SER A 61 12.71 -4.58 11.96
N TYR A 62 11.88 -3.54 12.06
CA TYR A 62 11.07 -3.29 13.27
C TYR A 62 10.11 -4.44 13.55
N ALA A 63 9.48 -4.99 12.49
CA ALA A 63 8.63 -6.16 12.62
C ALA A 63 9.42 -7.37 13.14
N LEU A 64 10.60 -7.70 12.58
CA LEU A 64 11.41 -8.81 13.09
C LEU A 64 11.82 -8.64 14.56
N ILE A 65 12.21 -7.42 14.96
CA ILE A 65 12.52 -7.09 16.36
C ILE A 65 11.29 -7.27 17.24
N GLY A 66 10.12 -6.77 16.80
CA GLY A 66 8.86 -6.96 17.50
C GLY A 66 8.44 -8.42 17.64
N ALA A 67 8.63 -9.22 16.58
CA ALA A 67 8.37 -10.66 16.60
C ALA A 67 9.28 -11.37 17.62
N PHE A 68 10.55 -10.98 17.70
CA PHE A 68 11.50 -11.52 18.68
C PHE A 68 11.05 -11.21 20.11
N PHE A 69 10.70 -9.96 20.42
CA PHE A 69 10.18 -9.60 21.75
C PHE A 69 8.83 -10.29 22.05
N GLY A 70 7.97 -10.43 21.04
CA GLY A 70 6.73 -11.19 21.16
C GLY A 70 6.98 -12.67 21.46
N TYR A 71 7.99 -13.27 20.82
CA TYR A 71 8.38 -14.66 21.05
C TYR A 71 8.86 -14.87 22.48
N VAL A 72 9.79 -14.03 22.95
CA VAL A 72 10.31 -14.09 24.33
C VAL A 72 9.18 -13.87 25.34
N THR A 73 8.20 -13.01 25.03
CA THR A 73 7.06 -12.74 25.90
C THR A 73 6.11 -13.95 26.01
N VAL A 74 5.92 -14.72 24.93
CA VAL A 74 5.01 -15.88 24.90
C VAL A 74 5.69 -17.16 25.38
N TYR A 75 6.91 -17.44 24.91
CA TYR A 75 7.61 -18.70 25.14
C TYR A 75 8.61 -18.65 26.30
N GLY A 76 8.84 -17.48 26.90
CA GLY A 76 9.81 -17.31 27.97
C GLY A 76 11.27 -17.28 27.49
N ALA A 77 12.18 -16.91 28.39
CA ALA A 77 13.63 -16.86 28.14
C ALA A 77 14.36 -18.16 28.55
N ARG A 78 13.63 -19.15 29.08
CA ARG A 78 14.20 -20.43 29.49
C ARG A 78 14.29 -21.36 28.28
N THR A 79 15.46 -21.94 28.12
CA THR A 79 16.01 -22.63 26.94
C THR A 79 15.35 -23.99 26.63
N ASP A 80 14.07 -24.17 26.94
CA ASP A 80 13.35 -25.39 26.57
C ASP A 80 12.39 -25.04 25.42
N PHE A 81 12.91 -25.12 24.19
CA PHE A 81 12.23 -24.83 22.92
C PHE A 81 11.00 -25.72 22.63
N ARG A 82 10.49 -26.44 23.64
CA ARG A 82 9.46 -27.48 23.53
C ARG A 82 8.22 -27.23 24.37
N TYR A 83 8.20 -26.26 25.29
CA TYR A 83 7.04 -26.06 26.18
C TYR A 83 6.62 -24.59 26.26
N ARG A 84 5.31 -24.33 26.12
CA ARG A 84 4.74 -23.00 26.40
C ARG A 84 4.73 -22.81 27.92
N ASP A 85 5.65 -22.02 28.45
CA ASP A 85 5.63 -21.64 29.87
C ASP A 85 4.41 -20.77 30.23
N ASN A 86 3.81 -20.10 29.24
CA ASN A 86 2.66 -19.23 29.46
C ASN A 86 1.49 -19.55 28.52
N TYR A 87 0.29 -19.65 29.09
CA TYR A 87 -0.95 -19.65 28.31
C TYR A 87 -1.31 -18.21 27.93
N ILE A 88 -1.76 -18.00 26.70
CA ILE A 88 -2.25 -16.71 26.15
C ILE A 88 -3.63 -16.36 26.76
N THR A 89 -3.80 -16.60 28.05
CA THR A 89 -4.98 -16.28 28.86
C THR A 89 -4.62 -15.36 30.03
N ASP A 90 -3.33 -15.16 30.30
CA ASP A 90 -2.90 -14.16 31.27
C ASP A 90 -3.00 -12.75 30.66
N SER A 91 -3.88 -11.95 31.26
CA SER A 91 -4.13 -10.55 30.87
C SER A 91 -2.86 -9.70 30.80
N GLY A 92 -1.84 -10.00 31.62
CA GLY A 92 -0.55 -9.29 31.60
C GLY A 92 0.29 -9.54 30.34
N ILE A 93 0.18 -10.72 29.73
CA ILE A 93 0.93 -11.09 28.52
C ILE A 93 0.28 -10.47 27.29
N ILE A 94 -1.05 -10.51 27.23
CA ILE A 94 -1.82 -9.89 26.14
C ILE A 94 -1.55 -8.39 26.08
N GLY A 95 -1.57 -7.70 27.23
CA GLY A 95 -1.24 -6.28 27.30
C GLY A 95 0.16 -5.95 26.77
N LYS A 96 1.16 -6.77 27.10
CA LYS A 96 2.53 -6.63 26.57
C LYS A 96 2.60 -6.85 25.05
N LEU A 97 1.91 -7.86 24.53
CA LEU A 97 1.87 -8.13 23.09
C LEU A 97 1.19 -7.00 22.32
N ILE A 98 0.09 -6.46 22.84
CA ILE A 98 -0.59 -5.29 22.26
C ILE A 98 0.34 -4.08 22.27
N LEU A 99 1.06 -3.84 23.37
CA LEU A 99 2.02 -2.75 23.47
C LEU A 99 3.16 -2.89 22.44
N ILE A 100 3.73 -4.09 22.29
CA ILE A 100 4.78 -4.37 21.28
C ILE A 100 4.22 -4.10 19.88
N ALA A 101 3.05 -4.64 19.55
CA ALA A 101 2.41 -4.44 18.26
C ALA A 101 2.13 -2.94 17.98
N ALA A 102 1.66 -2.21 18.99
CA ALA A 102 1.41 -0.77 18.88
C ALA A 102 2.71 0.04 18.66
N VAL A 103 3.78 -0.28 19.38
CA VAL A 103 5.10 0.37 19.19
C VAL A 103 5.64 0.10 17.79
N VAL A 104 5.59 -1.14 17.32
CA VAL A 104 6.03 -1.49 15.95
C VAL A 104 5.19 -0.77 14.91
N LEU A 105 3.86 -0.75 15.07
CA LEU A 105 2.96 -0.07 14.14
C LEU A 105 3.24 1.43 14.09
N LEU A 106 3.39 2.09 15.25
CA LEU A 106 3.71 3.51 15.33
C LEU A 106 5.06 3.82 14.68
N ALA A 107 6.10 3.05 15.00
CA ALA A 107 7.43 3.21 14.39
C ALA A 107 7.38 3.06 12.86
N SER A 108 6.66 2.05 12.37
CA SER A 108 6.48 1.78 10.94
C SER A 108 5.74 2.90 10.22
N VAL A 109 4.62 3.37 10.77
CA VAL A 109 3.83 4.47 10.19
C VAL A 109 4.61 5.78 10.18
N LEU A 110 5.30 6.11 11.28
CA LEU A 110 6.15 7.30 11.36
C LEU A 110 7.28 7.24 10.33
N THR A 111 7.98 6.12 10.22
CA THR A 111 9.06 5.94 9.25
C THR A 111 8.56 6.03 7.80
N ALA A 112 7.42 5.40 7.49
CA ALA A 112 6.79 5.52 6.16
C ALA A 112 6.45 6.98 5.83
N PHE A 113 5.84 7.70 6.77
CA PHE A 113 5.45 9.10 6.58
C PHE A 113 6.65 10.04 6.44
N LEU A 114 7.66 9.91 7.30
CA LEU A 114 8.86 10.75 7.27
C LEU A 114 9.66 10.54 5.98
N MET A 115 9.83 9.29 5.54
CA MET A 115 10.52 8.99 4.29
C MET A 115 9.73 9.45 3.06
N ALA A 116 8.40 9.25 3.06
CA ALA A 116 7.55 9.77 1.99
C ALA A 116 7.65 11.30 1.89
N ARG A 117 7.67 12.00 3.04
CA ARG A 117 7.86 13.45 3.11
C ARG A 117 9.22 13.89 2.60
N HIS A 118 10.28 13.19 3.02
CA HIS A 118 11.64 13.50 2.57
C HIS A 118 11.77 13.33 1.05
N LYS A 119 11.25 12.23 0.49
CA LYS A 119 11.32 11.94 -0.94
C LYS A 119 10.47 12.87 -1.79
N ALA A 120 9.26 13.20 -1.34
CA ALA A 120 8.40 14.18 -2.01
C ALA A 120 9.08 15.57 -2.09
N ARG A 121 9.73 16.01 -1.00
CA ARG A 121 10.52 17.25 -0.97
C ARG A 121 11.69 17.22 -1.95
N LYS A 122 12.46 16.13 -1.97
CA LYS A 122 13.59 15.94 -2.91
C LYS A 122 13.12 16.02 -4.37
N ASN A 123 11.94 15.49 -4.66
CA ASN A 123 11.38 15.45 -6.02
C ASN A 123 10.50 16.68 -6.35
N LYS A 124 10.46 17.71 -5.50
CA LYS A 124 9.60 18.92 -5.65
C LYS A 124 8.11 18.58 -5.86
N GLN A 125 7.63 17.48 -5.29
CA GLN A 125 6.25 17.02 -5.37
C GLN A 125 5.51 17.31 -4.06
N THR A 126 4.21 17.55 -4.15
CA THR A 126 3.35 17.62 -2.96
C THR A 126 2.99 16.22 -2.48
N ILE A 127 3.11 15.98 -1.17
CA ILE A 127 2.71 14.71 -0.52
C ILE A 127 1.19 14.52 -0.59
N TRP A 128 0.44 15.61 -0.70
CA TRP A 128 -1.01 15.62 -0.67
C TRP A 128 -1.57 15.88 -2.08
N ASN A 129 -1.61 14.82 -2.89
CA ASN A 129 -2.22 14.85 -4.22
C ASN A 129 -3.35 13.80 -4.32
N ALA A 130 -4.06 13.78 -5.45
CA ALA A 130 -5.17 12.85 -5.68
C ALA A 130 -4.75 11.38 -5.51
N THR A 131 -3.57 11.01 -6.03
CA THR A 131 -3.01 9.65 -5.92
C THR A 131 -2.68 9.28 -4.47
N SER A 132 -2.10 10.19 -3.68
CA SER A 132 -1.82 9.97 -2.25
C SER A 132 -3.08 9.80 -1.42
N LYS A 133 -4.12 10.59 -1.70
CA LYS A 133 -5.44 10.43 -1.05
C LYS A 133 -6.07 9.09 -1.41
N GLY A 134 -6.02 8.72 -2.69
CA GLY A 134 -6.51 7.41 -3.17
C GLY A 134 -5.79 6.25 -2.49
N LEU A 135 -4.45 6.32 -2.40
CA LEU A 135 -3.63 5.35 -1.69
C LEU A 135 -4.04 5.23 -0.21
N LEU A 136 -4.16 6.36 0.49
CA LEU A 136 -4.55 6.39 1.90
C LEU A 136 -5.93 5.77 2.12
N ILE A 137 -6.93 6.13 1.32
CA ILE A 137 -8.29 5.58 1.45
C ILE A 137 -8.29 4.07 1.15
N ALA A 138 -7.64 3.66 0.06
CA ALA A 138 -7.56 2.25 -0.35
C ALA A 138 -6.87 1.38 0.72
N THR A 139 -5.88 1.94 1.43
CA THR A 139 -5.15 1.24 2.49
C THR A 139 -5.92 1.30 3.82
N ALA A 140 -6.54 2.43 4.14
CA ALA A 140 -7.20 2.66 5.42
C ALA A 140 -8.45 1.79 5.60
N ILE A 141 -9.25 1.57 4.56
CA ILE A 141 -10.49 0.80 4.68
C ILE A 141 -10.22 -0.64 5.15
N PRO A 142 -9.37 -1.44 4.48
CA PRO A 142 -9.07 -2.80 4.96
C PRO A 142 -8.29 -2.82 6.26
N LEU A 143 -7.36 -1.87 6.47
CA LEU A 143 -6.53 -1.84 7.67
C LEU A 143 -7.34 -1.50 8.94
N LEU A 144 -8.22 -0.51 8.88
CA LEU A 144 -9.11 -0.17 10.00
C LEU A 144 -10.10 -1.30 10.28
N THR A 145 -10.67 -1.89 9.22
CA THR A 145 -11.56 -3.05 9.35
C THR A 145 -10.85 -4.22 10.03
N GLY A 146 -9.63 -4.55 9.60
CA GLY A 146 -8.81 -5.61 10.17
C GLY A 146 -8.36 -5.33 11.60
N GLY A 147 -8.06 -4.07 11.93
CA GLY A 147 -7.74 -3.64 13.28
C GLY A 147 -8.92 -3.83 14.23
N VAL A 148 -10.09 -3.28 13.87
CA VAL A 148 -11.33 -3.46 14.65
C VAL A 148 -11.70 -4.94 14.77
N PHE A 149 -11.61 -5.70 13.67
CA PHE A 149 -11.85 -7.13 13.67
C PHE A 149 -10.91 -7.88 14.63
N SER A 150 -9.63 -7.54 14.64
CA SER A 150 -8.65 -8.15 15.54
C SER A 150 -8.90 -7.77 17.00
N MET A 151 -9.35 -6.54 17.29
CA MET A 151 -9.80 -6.14 18.64
C MET A 151 -11.03 -6.94 19.10
N LEU A 152 -11.99 -7.20 18.22
CA LEU A 152 -13.15 -8.04 18.53
C LEU A 152 -12.72 -9.49 18.80
N LEU A 153 -11.72 -10.02 18.08
CA LEU A 153 -11.17 -11.34 18.36
C LEU A 153 -10.50 -11.41 19.73
N ILE A 154 -9.75 -10.37 20.13
CA ILE A 154 -9.17 -10.25 21.48
C ILE A 154 -10.28 -10.26 22.52
N TYR A 155 -11.34 -9.48 22.33
CA TYR A 155 -12.49 -9.43 23.24
C TYR A 155 -13.19 -10.79 23.36
N LYS A 156 -13.29 -11.55 22.28
CA LYS A 156 -13.86 -12.91 22.26
C LYS A 156 -12.89 -14.01 22.74
N GLY A 157 -11.65 -13.67 23.11
CA GLY A 157 -10.64 -14.64 23.52
C GLY A 157 -10.06 -15.49 22.37
N ALA A 158 -10.33 -15.12 21.11
CA ALA A 158 -9.91 -15.86 19.93
C ALA A 158 -8.49 -15.47 19.46
N TYR A 159 -7.50 -15.54 20.35
CA TYR A 159 -6.15 -15.01 20.11
C TYR A 159 -5.41 -15.68 18.96
N GLY A 160 -5.66 -16.98 18.72
CA GLY A 160 -5.03 -17.73 17.65
C GLY A 160 -5.32 -17.19 16.24
N LEU A 161 -6.41 -16.43 16.09
CA LEU A 161 -6.85 -15.89 14.80
C LEU A 161 -6.23 -14.51 14.48
N ILE A 162 -5.66 -13.82 15.47
CA ILE A 162 -5.19 -12.43 15.33
C ILE A 162 -4.08 -12.31 14.27
N ALA A 163 -3.09 -13.21 14.30
CA ALA A 163 -1.99 -13.14 13.33
C ALA A 163 -2.50 -13.34 11.89
N SER A 164 -3.41 -14.29 11.70
CA SER A 164 -4.04 -14.54 10.39
C SER A 164 -4.88 -13.35 9.92
N SER A 165 -5.68 -12.75 10.81
CA SER A 165 -6.51 -11.60 10.45
C SER A 165 -5.64 -10.41 10.06
N LEU A 166 -4.61 -10.08 10.85
CA LEU A 166 -3.71 -8.97 10.55
C LEU A 166 -3.03 -9.15 9.18
N LEU A 167 -2.51 -10.34 8.88
CA LEU A 167 -1.87 -10.63 7.59
C LEU A 167 -2.86 -10.51 6.42
N ILE A 168 -4.05 -11.10 6.53
CA ILE A 168 -5.06 -11.07 5.45
C ILE A 168 -5.51 -9.63 5.19
N PHE A 169 -5.93 -8.89 6.23
CA PHE A 169 -6.43 -7.53 6.05
C PHE A 169 -5.33 -6.57 5.59
N TYR A 170 -4.11 -6.77 6.05
CA TYR A 170 -2.96 -6.00 5.56
C TYR A 170 -2.66 -6.31 4.10
N GLY A 171 -2.65 -7.58 3.70
CA GLY A 171 -2.43 -7.96 2.30
C GLY A 171 -3.53 -7.45 1.37
N LEU A 172 -4.78 -7.42 1.83
CA LEU A 172 -5.89 -6.75 1.13
C LEU A 172 -5.65 -5.23 1.01
N ALA A 173 -5.17 -4.58 2.07
CA ALA A 173 -4.82 -3.16 2.05
C ALA A 173 -3.74 -2.88 1.00
N LEU A 174 -2.67 -3.68 0.95
CA LEU A 174 -1.61 -3.56 -0.04
C LEU A 174 -2.08 -3.83 -1.47
N SER A 175 -2.92 -4.85 -1.66
CA SER A 175 -3.49 -5.17 -2.98
C SER A 175 -4.33 -4.01 -3.52
N ALA A 176 -5.18 -3.41 -2.68
CA ALA A 176 -5.96 -2.23 -3.03
C ALA A 176 -5.06 -1.00 -3.28
N ALA A 177 -4.06 -0.79 -2.43
CA ALA A 177 -3.07 0.28 -2.53
C ALA A 177 -2.22 0.19 -3.81
N SER A 178 -1.99 -1.01 -4.35
CA SER A 178 -1.14 -1.25 -5.52
C SER A 178 -1.57 -0.50 -6.78
N SER A 179 -2.84 -0.10 -6.89
CA SER A 179 -3.35 0.74 -7.98
C SER A 179 -2.76 2.16 -7.95
N PHE A 180 -2.30 2.62 -6.79
CA PHE A 180 -1.78 3.96 -6.57
C PHE A 180 -0.25 3.98 -6.38
N THR A 181 0.41 2.82 -6.32
CA THR A 181 1.87 2.72 -6.08
C THR A 181 2.56 1.71 -7.01
N PHE A 182 3.78 1.27 -6.66
CA PHE A 182 4.56 0.29 -7.39
C PHE A 182 3.82 -1.05 -7.52
N LYS A 183 3.98 -1.70 -8.68
CA LYS A 183 3.31 -2.98 -8.98
C LYS A 183 3.75 -4.10 -8.03
N GLU A 184 4.95 -3.98 -7.47
CA GLU A 184 5.56 -4.87 -6.50
C GLU A 184 4.74 -4.94 -5.20
N ALA A 185 4.03 -3.86 -4.83
CA ALA A 185 3.14 -3.86 -3.66
C ALA A 185 1.97 -4.84 -3.82
N ARG A 186 1.51 -5.09 -5.05
CA ARG A 186 0.48 -6.10 -5.33
C ARG A 186 0.96 -7.49 -4.95
N TRP A 187 2.19 -7.83 -5.36
CA TRP A 187 2.76 -9.15 -5.06
C TRP A 187 2.99 -9.32 -3.57
N LEU A 188 3.49 -8.30 -2.88
CA LEU A 188 3.59 -8.31 -1.42
C LEU A 188 2.22 -8.58 -0.77
N GLY A 189 1.19 -7.86 -1.19
CA GLY A 189 -0.17 -8.05 -0.67
C GLY A 189 -0.73 -9.45 -0.92
N VAL A 190 -0.52 -10.03 -2.10
CA VAL A 190 -0.94 -11.41 -2.41
C VAL A 190 -0.19 -12.42 -1.54
N MET A 191 1.12 -12.25 -1.34
CA MET A 191 1.90 -13.13 -0.47
C MET A 191 1.44 -13.04 1.00
N ASP A 192 1.14 -11.85 1.51
CA ASP A 192 0.61 -11.67 2.86
C ASP A 192 -0.77 -12.30 3.04
N ILE A 193 -1.65 -12.21 2.03
CA ILE A 193 -2.94 -12.93 2.05
C ILE A 193 -2.72 -14.44 2.13
N LEU A 194 -1.82 -14.99 1.30
CA LEU A 194 -1.52 -16.43 1.31
C LEU A 194 -0.92 -16.86 2.66
N LEU A 195 0.03 -16.11 3.21
CA LEU A 195 0.59 -16.37 4.54
C LEU A 195 -0.46 -16.28 5.64
N GLY A 196 -1.39 -15.32 5.55
CA GLY A 196 -2.48 -15.20 6.50
C GLY A 196 -3.46 -16.38 6.45
N LEU A 197 -3.77 -16.89 5.25
CA LEU A 197 -4.57 -18.10 5.09
C LEU A 197 -3.84 -19.34 5.62
N LEU A 198 -2.52 -19.44 5.40
CA LEU A 198 -1.71 -20.51 6.00
C LEU A 198 -1.65 -20.40 7.52
N ALA A 199 -1.53 -19.19 8.06
CA ALA A 199 -1.57 -18.95 9.51
C ALA A 199 -2.91 -19.37 10.13
N LEU A 200 -4.01 -19.20 9.38
CA LEU A 200 -5.34 -19.67 9.78
C LEU A 200 -5.43 -21.20 9.75
N ALA A 201 -4.84 -21.85 8.73
CA ALA A 201 -4.83 -23.30 8.59
C ALA A 201 -3.92 -24.01 9.60
N PHE A 202 -2.88 -23.33 10.10
CA PHE A 202 -1.92 -23.86 11.08
C PHE A 202 -1.89 -23.02 12.37
N PRO A 203 -2.91 -23.13 13.24
CA PRO A 203 -2.95 -22.43 14.51
C PRO A 203 -1.72 -22.75 15.37
N GLY A 204 -1.16 -21.74 16.03
CA GLY A 204 0.05 -21.88 16.87
C GLY A 204 1.33 -21.34 16.22
N TYR A 205 1.40 -21.33 14.88
CA TYR A 205 2.52 -20.76 14.13
C TYR A 205 2.32 -19.28 13.75
N GLY A 206 1.28 -18.61 14.29
CA GLY A 206 0.92 -17.24 13.91
C GLY A 206 2.07 -16.24 14.00
N LEU A 207 2.93 -16.34 15.02
CA LEU A 207 4.08 -15.45 15.18
C LEU A 207 5.15 -15.66 14.10
N TRP A 208 5.35 -16.90 13.66
CA TRP A 208 6.26 -17.23 12.56
C TRP A 208 5.76 -16.63 11.24
N PHE A 209 4.48 -16.86 10.91
CA PHE A 209 3.87 -16.28 9.71
C PHE A 209 3.88 -14.75 9.76
N TRP A 210 3.64 -14.16 10.93
CA TRP A 210 3.70 -12.71 11.13
C TRP A 210 5.11 -12.16 10.89
N ALA A 211 6.15 -12.80 11.44
CA ALA A 211 7.54 -12.42 11.21
C ALA A 211 7.95 -12.55 9.73
N THR A 212 7.45 -13.59 9.04
CA THR A 212 7.68 -13.76 7.60
C THR A 212 7.00 -12.66 6.78
N GLY A 213 5.70 -12.41 7.00
CA GLY A 213 4.94 -11.42 6.23
C GLY A 213 5.37 -9.98 6.50
N PHE A 214 5.22 -9.54 7.76
CA PHE A 214 5.54 -8.16 8.14
C PHE A 214 7.05 -7.87 8.20
N GLY A 215 7.88 -8.90 8.39
CA GLY A 215 9.33 -8.77 8.47
C GLY A 215 10.03 -9.08 7.16
N LEU A 216 10.21 -10.37 6.86
CA LEU A 216 11.04 -10.83 5.76
C LEU A 216 10.54 -10.32 4.40
N LEU A 217 9.24 -10.46 4.10
CA LEU A 217 8.70 -10.01 2.81
C LEU A 217 8.81 -8.49 2.63
N HIS A 218 8.68 -7.70 3.71
CA HIS A 218 8.86 -6.25 3.65
C HIS A 218 10.30 -5.83 3.36
N ILE A 219 11.27 -6.55 3.94
CA ILE A 219 12.69 -6.32 3.65
C ILE A 219 12.96 -6.63 2.17
N VAL A 220 12.50 -7.78 1.68
CA VAL A 220 12.66 -8.18 0.27
C VAL A 220 12.01 -7.16 -0.66
N TYR A 221 10.76 -6.77 -0.38
CA TYR A 221 10.05 -5.72 -1.12
C TYR A 221 10.84 -4.40 -1.13
N GLY A 222 11.31 -3.95 0.04
CA GLY A 222 12.06 -2.72 0.19
C GLY A 222 13.36 -2.72 -0.62
N ILE A 223 14.09 -3.84 -0.62
CA ILE A 223 15.29 -4.04 -1.44
C ILE A 223 14.96 -3.96 -2.93
N ILE A 224 13.92 -4.66 -3.39
CA ILE A 224 13.51 -4.65 -4.81
C ILE A 224 13.13 -3.24 -5.26
N VAL A 225 12.34 -2.52 -4.48
CA VAL A 225 11.93 -1.15 -4.80
C VAL A 225 13.13 -0.20 -4.79
N HIS A 226 14.02 -0.33 -3.81
CA HIS A 226 15.23 0.49 -3.73
C HIS A 226 16.12 0.30 -4.97
N GLN A 227 16.37 -0.95 -5.36
CA GLN A 227 17.21 -1.25 -6.52
C GLN A 227 16.58 -0.85 -7.86
N ARG A 228 15.26 -0.97 -8.00
CA ARG A 228 14.58 -0.72 -9.28
C ARG A 228 14.24 0.76 -9.51
N TYR A 229 14.08 1.56 -8.43
CA TYR A 229 13.53 2.91 -8.53
C TYR A 229 14.34 4.00 -7.80
N GLU A 230 15.36 3.65 -7.02
CA GLU A 230 16.10 4.63 -6.21
C GLU A 230 17.62 4.64 -6.42
N LYS A 231 18.17 3.58 -7.02
CA LYS A 231 19.56 3.55 -7.49
C LYS A 231 19.74 4.31 -8.79
#